data_AF-A0A351VMM7-F1
#
_entry.id   AF-A0A351VMM7-F1
#
_cell.length_a   1.000
_cell.length_b   1.000
_cell.length_c   1.000
_cell.angle_alpha   90.00
_cell.angle_beta   90.00
_cell.angle_gamma   90.00
#
_symmetry.space_group_name_H-M   'P 1'
#
loop_
_entity.id
_entity.type
_entity.pdbx_description
1 polymer ?
#
loop_
_entity_poly.entity_id
_entity_poly.type
_entity_poly.pdbx_seq_one_letter_code
_entity_poly.pdbx_strand_id
1 'polypeptide(L)'
;MSQTTETIHESDVPAACTRTLVKILGENWYLVVGETFVMVTGPRENDPAMSEKRIIAEELCGAITAQMEIRMEKWLAAEESKRI
;
A
#
# COMPACT_ATOMS: atom_id res chain seq x y z
N MET A 1 -24.33 -11.00 34.74
CA MET A 1 -23.58 -10.18 33.77
C MET A 1 -22.87 -11.16 32.85
N SER A 2 -23.42 -11.45 31.67
CA SER A 2 -22.77 -12.36 30.71
C SER A 2 -21.77 -11.55 29.89
N GLN A 3 -20.48 -11.90 29.98
CA GLN A 3 -19.46 -11.42 29.06
C GLN A 3 -19.65 -12.18 27.74
N THR A 4 -20.08 -11.48 26.71
CA THR A 4 -20.09 -11.99 25.34
C THR A 4 -18.65 -11.98 24.87
N THR A 5 -18.02 -13.15 24.80
CA THR A 5 -16.71 -13.30 24.17
C THR A 5 -16.92 -13.18 22.66
N GLU A 6 -16.61 -12.01 22.10
CA GLU A 6 -16.62 -11.80 20.66
C GLU A 6 -15.49 -12.61 20.03
N THR A 7 -15.86 -13.64 19.26
CA THR A 7 -14.93 -14.42 18.44
C THR A 7 -14.49 -13.53 17.28
N ILE A 8 -13.26 -13.02 17.32
CA ILE A 8 -12.66 -12.29 16.20
C ILE A 8 -12.43 -13.30 15.08
N HIS A 9 -13.10 -13.13 13.93
CA HIS A 9 -12.87 -13.98 12.77
C HIS A 9 -11.54 -13.59 12.12
N GLU A 10 -10.81 -14.55 11.56
CA GLU A 10 -9.51 -14.31 10.89
C GLU A 10 -9.62 -13.29 9.73
N SER A 11 -10.83 -13.13 9.16
CA SER A 11 -11.19 -12.09 8.19
C SER A 11 -11.20 -10.66 8.75
N ASP A 12 -11.23 -10.50 10.07
CA ASP A 12 -11.29 -9.21 10.75
C ASP A 12 -9.88 -8.68 11.12
N VAL A 13 -8.83 -9.49 10.88
CA VAL A 13 -7.45 -9.02 11.00
C VAL A 13 -7.16 -8.13 9.79
N PRO A 14 -6.88 -6.83 9.98
CA PRO A 14 -6.56 -5.96 8.87
C PRO A 14 -5.38 -6.55 8.10
N ALA A 15 -5.52 -6.70 6.78
CA ALA A 15 -4.44 -7.19 5.92
C ALA A 15 -3.12 -6.47 6.27
N ALA A 16 -2.07 -7.26 6.52
CA ALA A 16 -0.81 -6.73 7.03
C ALA A 16 -0.23 -5.70 6.05
N CYS A 17 -0.20 -4.44 6.48
CA CYS A 17 0.39 -3.36 5.71
C CYS A 17 1.87 -3.21 6.08
N THR A 18 2.73 -3.04 5.08
CA THR A 18 4.13 -2.67 5.32
C THR A 18 4.27 -1.16 5.23
N ARG A 19 4.83 -0.54 6.26
CA ARG A 19 5.18 0.89 6.26
C ARG A 19 6.68 1.06 6.25
N THR A 20 7.19 1.84 5.32
CA THR A 20 8.62 2.16 5.23
C THR A 20 8.85 3.66 5.09
N LEU A 21 9.99 4.11 5.61
CA LEU A 21 10.43 5.49 5.44
C LEU A 21 11.21 5.63 4.15
N VAL A 22 10.84 6.59 3.31
CA VAL A 22 11.53 6.93 2.06
C VAL A 22 11.92 8.41 2.07
N LYS A 23 13.00 8.75 1.36
CA LYS A 23 13.42 10.14 1.20
C LYS A 23 13.05 10.65 -0.19
N ILE A 24 12.25 11.71 -0.25
CA ILE A 24 11.88 12.40 -1.49
C ILE A 24 12.42 13.82 -1.40
N LEU A 25 13.36 14.16 -2.29
CA LEU A 25 14.03 15.47 -2.34
C LEU A 25 14.53 15.95 -0.96
N GLY A 26 15.17 15.05 -0.21
CA GLY A 26 15.75 15.35 1.10
C GLY A 26 14.77 15.35 2.28
N GLU A 27 13.48 15.13 2.04
CA GLU A 27 12.45 15.09 3.08
C GLU A 27 11.97 13.66 3.33
N ASN A 28 11.59 13.34 4.56
CA ASN A 28 11.14 12.01 4.95
C ASN A 28 9.64 11.84 4.67
N TRP A 29 9.29 10.77 3.97
CA TRP A 29 7.93 10.38 3.65
C TRP A 29 7.69 8.93 4.10
N TYR A 30 6.45 8.59 4.40
CA TYR A 30 6.04 7.23 4.70
C TYR A 30 5.35 6.62 3.49
N LEU A 31 5.92 5.55 2.95
CA LEU A 31 5.27 4.70 1.97
C LEU A 31 4.58 3.55 2.72
N VAL A 32 3.29 3.38 2.47
CA VAL A 32 2.46 2.31 3.03
C VAL A 32 2.00 1.44 1.87
N VAL A 33 2.34 0.15 1.93
CA VAL A 33 1.97 -0.85 0.93
C VAL A 33 1.07 -1.87 1.60
N GLY A 34 -0.19 -1.90 1.18
CA GLY A 34 -1.12 -2.98 1.47
C GLY A 34 -1.11 -4.03 0.36
N GLU A 35 -1.99 -5.03 0.47
CA GLU A 35 -2.12 -6.08 -0.53
C GLU A 35 -2.63 -5.55 -1.89
N THR A 36 -3.53 -4.57 -1.85
CA THR A 36 -4.23 -4.03 -3.03
C THR A 36 -4.08 -2.52 -3.19
N PHE A 37 -3.29 -1.86 -2.34
CA PHE A 37 -3.11 -0.42 -2.41
C PHE A 37 -1.69 0.01 -2.04
N VAL A 38 -1.31 1.17 -2.57
CA VAL A 38 -0.08 1.88 -2.21
C VAL A 38 -0.48 3.31 -1.87
N MET A 39 0.03 3.81 -0.75
CA MET A 39 -0.19 5.17 -0.30
C MET A 39 1.14 5.77 0.14
N VAL A 40 1.33 7.06 -0.12
CA VAL A 40 2.45 7.82 0.40
C VAL A 40 1.91 8.95 1.26
N THR A 41 2.52 9.15 2.42
CA THR A 41 2.16 10.25 3.33
C THR A 41 3.38 11.07 3.72
N GLY A 42 3.26 12.39 3.71
CA GLY A 42 4.38 13.31 3.94
C GLY A 42 4.08 14.45 4.93
N PRO A 43 5.13 15.10 5.43
CA PRO A 43 4.95 16.35 6.18
C PRO A 43 4.37 17.43 5.28
N ARG A 44 3.44 18.23 5.81
CA ARG A 44 2.88 19.43 5.13
C ARG A 44 2.21 19.15 3.77
N GLU A 45 1.49 18.05 3.62
CA GLU A 45 0.79 17.68 2.37
C GLU A 45 -0.17 18.74 1.81
N ASN A 46 -0.72 19.59 2.67
CA ASN A 46 -1.65 20.65 2.27
C ASN A 46 -0.94 21.96 1.90
N ASP A 47 0.39 22.04 2.00
CA ASP A 47 1.17 23.22 1.63
C ASP A 47 1.38 23.27 0.11
N PRO A 48 0.91 24.32 -0.60
CA PRO A 48 1.13 24.45 -2.05
C PRO A 48 2.62 24.42 -2.45
N ALA A 49 3.53 24.83 -1.57
CA ALA A 49 4.97 24.77 -1.81
C ALA A 49 5.51 23.33 -1.91
N MET A 50 4.72 22.33 -1.53
CA MET A 50 5.04 20.91 -1.58
C MET A 50 4.53 20.22 -2.85
N SER A 51 3.90 20.96 -3.78
CA SER A 51 3.29 20.42 -5.00
C SER A 51 4.23 19.54 -5.84
N GLU A 52 5.48 19.97 -6.06
CA GLU A 52 6.48 19.18 -6.80
C GLU A 52 6.81 17.85 -6.11
N LYS A 53 7.07 17.87 -4.79
CA LYS A 53 7.34 16.65 -4.03
C LYS A 53 6.14 15.71 -4.02
N ARG A 54 4.94 16.27 -3.95
CA ARG A 54 3.69 15.52 -4.00
C ARG A 54 3.50 14.83 -5.35
N ILE A 55 3.75 15.52 -6.46
CA ILE A 55 3.71 14.92 -7.80
C ILE A 55 4.65 13.72 -7.89
N ILE A 56 5.90 13.88 -7.44
CA ILE A 56 6.88 12.78 -7.42
C ILE A 56 6.41 11.61 -6.54
N ALA A 57 5.81 11.92 -5.39
CA ALA A 57 5.29 10.90 -4.47
C ALA A 57 4.10 10.14 -5.07
N GLU A 58 3.20 10.83 -5.77
CA GLU A 58 2.05 10.25 -6.49
C GLU A 58 2.52 9.39 -7.68
N GLU A 59 3.50 9.87 -8.46
CA GLU A 59 4.12 9.09 -9.56
C GLU A 59 4.78 7.81 -9.04
N LEU A 60 5.49 7.88 -7.91
CA LEU A 60 6.07 6.71 -7.26
C LEU A 60 4.99 5.70 -6.86
N CYS A 61 3.88 6.16 -6.27
CA CYS A 61 2.76 5.28 -5.93
C CYS A 61 2.19 4.60 -7.18
N GLY A 62 1.94 5.36 -8.25
CA GLY A 62 1.42 4.83 -9.52
C GLY A 62 2.35 3.76 -10.11
N ALA A 63 3.65 4.01 -10.11
CA ALA A 63 4.63 3.03 -10.60
C ALA A 63 4.64 1.73 -9.78
N ILE A 64 4.53 1.82 -8.45
CA ILE A 64 4.49 0.64 -7.58
C ILE A 64 3.19 -0.15 -7.79
N THR A 65 2.04 0.55 -7.85
CA THR A 65 0.73 -0.08 -8.11
C THR A 65 0.74 -0.85 -9.42
N ALA A 66 1.24 -0.24 -10.50
CA ALA A 66 1.35 -0.93 -11.80
C ALA A 66 2.23 -2.19 -11.72
N GLN A 67 3.32 -2.16 -10.94
CA GLN A 67 4.15 -3.36 -10.73
C GLN A 67 3.45 -4.44 -9.90
N MET A 68 2.62 -4.05 -8.92
CA MET A 68 1.81 -4.99 -8.14
C MET A 68 0.79 -5.70 -9.01
N GLU A 69 0.09 -4.97 -9.89
CA GLU A 69 -0.88 -5.52 -10.84
C GLU A 69 -0.24 -6.53 -11.79
N ILE A 70 0.88 -6.15 -12.43
CA ILE A 70 1.63 -7.05 -13.33
C ILE A 70 2.05 -8.34 -12.59
N ARG A 71 2.46 -8.23 -11.33
CA ARG A 71 2.88 -9.39 -10.53
C ARG A 71 1.68 -10.28 -10.17
N MET A 72 0.53 -9.68 -9.87
CA MET A 72 -0.71 -10.39 -9.59
C MET A 72 -1.18 -11.18 -10.81
N GLU A 73 -1.20 -10.57 -12.00
CA GLU A 73 -1.58 -11.23 -13.26
C GLU A 73 -0.67 -12.43 -13.55
N LYS A 74 0.65 -12.28 -13.39
CA LYS A 74 1.60 -13.38 -13.58
C LYS A 74 1.37 -14.52 -12.60
N TRP A 75 1.05 -14.22 -11.35
CA TRP A 75 0.75 -15.23 -10.35
C TRP A 75 -0.55 -15.98 -10.67
N LEU A 76 -1.61 -15.26 -11.06
CA LEU A 76 -2.89 -15.85 -11.47
C LEU A 76 -2.72 -16.77 -12.68
N ALA A 77 -2.00 -16.33 -13.71
CA ALA A 77 -1.73 -17.14 -14.90
C ALA A 77 -0.93 -18.42 -14.56
N ALA A 78 0.05 -18.31 -13.65
CA ALA A 78 0.82 -19.46 -13.19
C ALA A 78 -0.03 -20.43 -12.37
N GLU A 79 -1.00 -19.94 -11.60
CA GLU A 79 -1.89 -20.78 -10.79
C GLU A 79 -2.94 -21.50 -11.65
N GLU A 80 -3.49 -20.84 -12.66
CA GLU A 80 -4.40 -21.47 -13.63
C GLU A 80 -3.71 -22.58 -14.43
N SER A 81 -2.46 -22.36 -14.84
CA SER A 81 -1.66 -23.38 -15.54
C SER A 81 -1.36 -24.62 -14.69
N LYS A 82 -1.46 -24.56 -13.36
CA LYS A 82 -1.30 -25.74 -12.49
C LYS A 82 -2.59 -26.56 -12.33
N ARG A 83 -3.74 -25.98 -12.69
CA ARG A 83 -5.06 -26.61 -12.54
C ARG A 83 -5.48 -27.44 -13.76
N ILE A 84 -4.76 -27.30 -14.88
CA ILE A 84 -4.95 -28.04 -16.13
C ILE A 84 -3.88 -29.14 -16.22
#